data_AF-M6K275-F1
#
_entry.id   AF-M6K275-F1
#
_cell.length_a   1.000
_cell.length_b   1.000
_cell.length_c   1.000
_cell.angle_alpha   90.00
_cell.angle_beta   90.00
_cell.angle_gamma   90.00
#
_symmetry.space_group_name_H-M   'P 1'
#
loop_
_entity.id
_entity.type
_entity.pdbx_description
1 polymer ?
#
loop_
_entity_poly.entity_id
_entity_poly.type
_entity_poly.pdbx_seq_one_letter_code
_entity_poly.pdbx_strand_id
1 'polypeptide(L)'
;MMNNNPNEFQEEFRTQAIEDLLLSTGDTSKTPDRQTPLSNSFGPNLSQRATDRMEIPTNINPNSPWGRMVSKFSIDFLLRVHLRKCEFETIRKLITSGKVTSEENLRLIRDSLLKMEKNVNVDKVLASYLDEMTELRRLTQRKLNSIAKPKTL
;
A
#
# COMPACT_ATOMS: atom_id res chain seq x y z
N MET A 1 22.42 30.44 -41.65
CA MET A 1 21.10 30.12 -41.08
C MET A 1 21.29 29.97 -39.58
N MET A 2 20.68 30.82 -38.75
CA MET A 2 20.78 30.72 -37.29
C MET A 2 19.85 29.61 -36.80
N ASN A 3 20.43 28.64 -36.10
CA ASN A 3 19.75 27.44 -35.63
C ASN A 3 19.06 27.75 -34.30
N ASN A 4 17.83 28.26 -34.33
CA ASN A 4 17.05 28.56 -33.13
C ASN A 4 16.42 27.28 -32.56
N ASN A 5 17.22 26.46 -31.87
CA ASN A 5 16.68 25.33 -31.12
C ASN A 5 16.21 25.81 -29.74
N PRO A 6 14.90 25.79 -29.43
CA PRO A 6 14.37 26.28 -28.15
C PRO A 6 14.86 25.47 -26.93
N ASN A 7 15.54 24.35 -27.14
CA ASN A 7 16.17 23.53 -26.11
C ASN A 7 17.55 24.03 -25.66
N GLU A 8 18.21 24.91 -26.44
CA GLU A 8 19.57 25.40 -26.17
C GLU A 8 19.61 26.17 -24.84
N PHE A 9 18.57 26.98 -24.55
CA PHE A 9 18.42 27.68 -23.27
C PHE A 9 18.29 26.75 -22.05
N GLN A 10 17.75 25.54 -22.23
CA GLN A 10 17.68 24.55 -21.13
C GLN A 10 19.00 23.83 -20.92
N GLU A 11 19.80 23.69 -21.98
CA GLU A 11 21.08 22.99 -21.96
C GLU A 11 22.15 23.83 -21.25
N GLU A 12 22.17 25.14 -21.49
CA GLU A 12 23.03 26.09 -20.76
C GLU A 12 22.75 26.07 -19.25
N PHE A 13 21.47 26.09 -18.86
CA PHE A 13 21.07 26.03 -17.44
C PHE A 13 21.48 24.72 -16.76
N ARG A 14 21.35 23.59 -17.46
CA ARG A 14 21.77 22.29 -16.94
C ARG A 14 23.28 22.21 -16.79
N THR A 15 24.03 22.76 -17.75
CA THR A 15 25.49 22.75 -17.74
C THR A 15 26.01 23.60 -16.59
N GLN A 16 25.44 24.78 -16.37
CA GLN A 16 25.80 25.65 -15.23
C GLN A 16 25.51 24.98 -13.87
N ALA A 17 24.35 24.32 -13.73
CA ALA A 17 23.99 23.64 -12.49
C ALA A 17 24.93 22.46 -12.15
N ILE A 18 25.46 21.77 -13.18
CA ILE A 18 26.43 20.68 -13.00
C ILE A 18 27.80 21.23 -12.60
N GLU A 19 28.23 22.34 -13.21
CA GLU A 19 29.48 23.03 -12.87
C GLU A 19 29.47 23.52 -11.41
N ASP A 20 28.38 24.14 -10.97
CA ASP A 20 28.21 24.58 -9.57
C ASP A 20 28.27 23.40 -8.58
N LEU A 21 27.73 22.24 -8.96
CA LEU A 21 27.75 21.05 -8.10
C LEU A 21 29.17 20.48 -7.95
N LEU A 22 29.94 20.48 -9.04
CA LEU A 22 31.33 20.01 -9.07
C LEU A 22 32.28 20.94 -8.31
N LEU A 23 32.07 22.25 -8.41
CA LEU A 23 32.81 23.24 -7.64
C LEU A 23 32.44 23.19 -6.16
N SER A 24 31.17 22.92 -5.83
CA SER A 24 30.71 22.77 -4.44
C SER A 24 31.19 21.47 -3.76
N THR A 25 31.61 20.45 -4.53
CA THR A 25 32.12 19.18 -4.01
C THR A 25 33.65 19.05 -4.08
N GLY A 26 34.35 20.18 -4.13
CA GLY A 26 35.80 20.23 -3.95
C GLY A 26 36.23 19.91 -2.52
N ASP A 27 36.37 18.63 -2.18
CA ASP A 27 37.51 18.20 -1.33
C ASP A 27 37.96 16.76 -1.65
N THR A 28 39.27 16.63 -1.76
CA THR A 28 40.04 15.47 -2.18
C THR A 28 40.29 14.49 -1.02
N SER A 29 40.11 13.20 -1.31
CA SER A 29 40.83 12.05 -0.73
C SER A 29 40.76 11.80 0.80
N LYS A 30 40.07 10.70 1.18
CA LYS A 30 40.50 9.68 2.16
C LYS A 30 39.54 8.48 2.14
N THR A 31 40.03 7.30 1.75
CA THR A 31 39.48 6.00 2.18
C THR A 31 40.30 5.48 3.37
N PRO A 32 39.90 4.42 4.09
CA PRO A 32 38.54 3.94 4.40
C PRO A 32 38.32 3.93 5.93
N ASP A 33 37.11 4.18 6.42
CA ASP A 33 36.79 3.71 7.76
C ASP A 33 35.40 3.08 7.84
N ARG A 34 35.44 1.84 8.29
CA ARG A 34 34.32 0.92 8.44
C ARG A 34 33.49 1.40 9.63
N GLN A 35 32.52 2.27 9.38
CA GLN A 35 31.47 2.55 10.34
C GLN A 35 30.14 2.02 9.80
N THR A 36 29.70 0.95 10.47
CA THR A 36 28.39 0.32 10.42
C THR A 36 27.27 1.31 10.10
N PRO A 37 26.52 1.14 9.00
CA PRO A 37 25.28 1.88 8.85
C PRO A 37 24.30 1.37 9.90
N LEU A 38 23.91 2.26 10.81
CA LEU A 38 22.77 2.08 11.69
C LEU A 38 21.56 1.77 10.80
N SER A 39 21.11 0.52 10.89
CA SER A 39 19.94 0.02 10.19
C SER A 39 18.68 0.68 10.75
N ASN A 40 18.34 1.87 10.24
CA ASN A 40 17.00 2.41 10.34
C ASN A 40 16.13 1.70 9.28
N SER A 41 15.86 0.41 9.50
CA SER A 41 14.95 -0.39 8.67
C SER A 41 13.49 -0.21 9.10
N PHE A 42 13.04 1.05 9.19
CA PHE A 42 11.64 1.42 9.43
C PHE A 42 11.09 2.34 8.34
N GLY A 43 11.55 2.13 7.10
CA GLY A 43 10.98 2.74 5.90
C GLY A 43 10.69 1.66 4.85
N PRO A 44 9.56 1.73 4.13
CA PRO A 44 9.34 0.88 2.97
C PRO A 44 10.50 1.05 1.98
N ASN A 45 10.93 -0.04 1.36
CA ASN A 45 12.03 -0.07 0.39
C ASN A 45 11.71 0.90 -0.76
N LEU A 46 12.45 2.01 -0.86
CA LEU A 46 12.20 3.12 -1.80
C LEU A 46 12.24 2.72 -3.29
N SER A 47 12.72 1.52 -3.62
CA SER A 47 12.78 1.01 -4.99
C SER A 47 11.56 0.18 -5.41
N GLN A 48 10.66 -0.16 -4.49
CA GLN A 48 9.53 -1.02 -4.79
C GLN A 48 8.30 -0.16 -5.09
N ARG A 49 7.88 -0.10 -6.36
CA ARG A 49 6.62 0.54 -6.72
C ARG A 49 5.48 -0.31 -6.15
N ALA A 50 4.33 0.31 -5.89
CA ALA A 50 3.14 -0.39 -5.40
C ALA A 50 2.68 -1.56 -6.31
N THR A 51 3.14 -1.59 -7.57
CA THR A 51 2.92 -2.65 -8.56
C THR A 51 3.84 -3.87 -8.40
N ASP A 52 4.95 -3.74 -7.68
CA ASP A 52 6.06 -4.69 -7.73
C ASP A 52 5.95 -5.77 -6.62
N ARG A 53 4.92 -5.72 -5.78
CA ARG A 53 4.52 -6.81 -4.86
C ARG A 53 3.52 -7.72 -5.58
N MET A 54 3.99 -8.60 -6.48
CA MET A 54 3.16 -9.69 -7.00
C MET A 54 3.45 -10.99 -6.25
N GLU A 55 2.92 -11.12 -5.03
CA GLU A 55 2.62 -12.43 -4.48
C GLU A 55 1.11 -12.64 -4.58
N ILE A 56 0.69 -13.30 -5.65
CA ILE A 56 -0.69 -13.74 -5.84
C ILE A 56 -0.92 -14.89 -4.84
N PRO A 57 -1.90 -14.80 -3.92
CA PRO A 57 -2.22 -15.91 -3.04
C PRO A 57 -2.55 -17.15 -3.89
N THR A 58 -1.92 -18.27 -3.57
CA THR A 58 -1.91 -19.55 -4.33
C THR A 58 -3.28 -20.25 -4.43
N ASN A 59 -4.39 -19.57 -4.13
CA ASN A 59 -5.75 -20.13 -4.14
C ASN A 59 -6.80 -19.16 -4.73
N ILE A 60 -6.46 -18.42 -5.78
CA ILE A 60 -7.43 -17.55 -6.47
C ILE A 60 -7.70 -18.11 -7.87
N ASN A 61 -8.94 -18.52 -8.12
CA ASN A 61 -9.38 -18.94 -9.46
C ASN A 61 -9.34 -17.73 -10.42
N PRO A 62 -8.51 -17.74 -11.49
CA PRO A 62 -8.35 -16.62 -12.40
C PRO A 62 -9.61 -16.30 -13.22
N ASN A 63 -10.52 -17.28 -13.36
CA ASN A 63 -11.79 -17.10 -14.07
C ASN A 63 -12.90 -16.50 -13.19
N SER A 64 -12.69 -16.42 -11.87
CA SER A 64 -13.62 -15.75 -10.96
C SER A 64 -13.55 -14.23 -11.15
N PRO A 65 -14.67 -13.49 -11.01
CA PRO A 65 -14.66 -12.02 -11.03
C PRO A 65 -13.60 -11.41 -10.10
N TRP A 66 -13.42 -11.98 -8.90
CA TRP A 66 -12.37 -11.56 -7.98
C TRP A 66 -10.97 -11.81 -8.53
N GLY A 67 -10.72 -12.97 -9.12
CA GLY A 67 -9.41 -13.31 -9.70
C GLY A 67 -9.02 -12.38 -10.85
N ARG A 68 -9.98 -12.01 -11.70
CA ARG A 68 -9.77 -11.02 -12.77
C ARG A 68 -9.47 -9.62 -12.26
N MET A 69 -9.95 -9.26 -11.06
CA MET A 69 -9.67 -7.96 -10.47
C MET A 69 -8.28 -7.95 -9.81
N VAL A 70 -7.94 -9.00 -9.07
CA VAL A 70 -6.62 -9.12 -8.41
C VAL A 70 -5.48 -9.24 -9.41
N SER A 71 -5.73 -9.71 -10.64
CA SER A 71 -4.71 -9.71 -11.70
C SER A 71 -4.39 -8.32 -12.26
N LYS A 72 -5.26 -7.33 -12.05
CA LYS A 72 -5.11 -5.96 -12.56
C LYS A 72 -4.84 -4.93 -11.47
N PHE A 73 -5.34 -5.18 -10.26
CA PHE A 73 -5.30 -4.25 -9.14
C PHE A 73 -4.83 -4.95 -7.88
N SER A 74 -4.21 -4.19 -6.97
CA SER A 74 -3.82 -4.71 -5.66
C SER A 74 -5.05 -5.04 -4.81
N ILE A 75 -4.90 -6.03 -3.92
CA ILE A 75 -5.96 -6.40 -2.98
C ILE A 75 -6.30 -5.24 -2.03
N ASP A 76 -5.29 -4.48 -1.56
CA ASP A 76 -5.51 -3.27 -0.73
C ASP A 76 -6.41 -2.26 -1.43
N PHE A 77 -6.15 -1.96 -2.71
CA PHE A 77 -6.97 -1.03 -3.49
C PHE A 77 -8.42 -1.53 -3.60
N LEU A 78 -8.61 -2.80 -3.96
CA LEU A 78 -9.94 -3.39 -4.10
C LEU A 78 -10.72 -3.35 -2.77
N LEU A 79 -10.05 -3.65 -1.65
CA LEU A 79 -10.65 -3.57 -0.33
C LEU A 79 -11.11 -2.14 0.01
N ARG A 80 -10.28 -1.13 -0.27
CA ARG A 80 -10.65 0.28 -0.07
C ARG A 80 -11.87 0.69 -0.90
N VAL A 81 -11.95 0.23 -2.15
CA VAL A 81 -13.11 0.48 -3.02
C VAL A 81 -14.38 -0.12 -2.41
N HIS A 82 -14.35 -1.40 -2.01
CA HIS A 82 -15.51 -2.06 -1.40
C HIS A 82 -15.92 -1.38 -0.08
N LEU A 83 -14.96 -1.00 0.77
CA LEU A 83 -15.23 -0.28 2.01
C LEU A 83 -15.88 1.09 1.75
N ARG A 84 -15.39 1.85 0.76
CA ARG A 84 -15.95 3.16 0.43
C ARG A 84 -17.40 3.07 -0.08
N LYS A 85 -17.73 1.98 -0.79
CA LYS A 85 -19.06 1.65 -1.30
C LYS A 85 -19.98 0.97 -0.27
N CYS A 86 -19.49 0.73 0.95
CA CYS A 86 -20.20 -0.02 2.00
C CYS A 86 -20.61 -1.44 1.56
N GLU A 87 -19.83 -2.08 0.69
CA GLU A 87 -20.08 -3.46 0.23
C GLU A 87 -19.54 -4.49 1.23
N PHE A 88 -19.97 -4.40 2.50
CA PHE A 88 -19.44 -5.18 3.62
C PHE A 88 -19.63 -6.69 3.44
N GLU A 89 -20.77 -7.11 2.90
CA GLU A 89 -21.04 -8.53 2.63
C GLU A 89 -20.09 -9.13 1.58
N THR A 90 -19.65 -8.34 0.60
CA THR A 90 -18.62 -8.79 -0.35
C THR A 90 -17.31 -9.05 0.39
N ILE A 91 -16.88 -8.14 1.27
CA ILE A 91 -15.66 -8.29 2.07
C ILE A 91 -15.79 -9.50 3.01
N ARG A 92 -16.93 -9.68 3.65
CA ARG A 92 -17.23 -10.83 4.52
C ARG A 92 -17.08 -12.15 3.78
N LYS A 93 -17.61 -12.25 2.56
CA LYS A 93 -17.47 -13.43 1.70
C LYS A 93 -16.02 -13.69 1.32
N LEU A 94 -15.25 -12.65 0.99
CA LEU A 94 -13.83 -12.76 0.63
C LEU A 94 -12.97 -13.27 1.80
N ILE A 95 -13.23 -12.79 3.02
CA ILE A 95 -12.56 -13.27 4.24
C ILE A 95 -12.94 -14.72 4.54
N THR A 96 -14.23 -15.04 4.48
CA THR A 96 -14.73 -16.39 4.80
C THR A 96 -14.25 -17.42 3.79
N SER A 97 -14.20 -17.06 2.50
CA SER A 97 -13.70 -17.94 1.43
C SER A 97 -12.16 -18.04 1.39
N GLY A 98 -11.44 -17.39 2.30
CA GLY A 98 -9.98 -17.45 2.35
C GLY A 98 -9.25 -16.69 1.23
N LYS A 99 -9.94 -15.81 0.50
CA LYS A 99 -9.31 -14.97 -0.54
C LYS A 99 -8.56 -13.78 0.05
N VAL A 100 -8.96 -13.35 1.25
CA VAL A 100 -8.30 -12.30 2.03
C VAL A 100 -7.91 -12.88 3.38
N THR A 101 -6.65 -13.29 3.48
CA THR A 101 -6.08 -13.94 4.67
C THR A 101 -4.85 -13.23 5.21
N SER A 102 -4.20 -12.39 4.40
CA SER A 102 -3.01 -11.63 4.82
C SER A 102 -3.32 -10.74 6.02
N GLU A 103 -2.43 -10.73 6.99
CA GLU A 103 -2.53 -9.91 8.19
C GLU A 103 -2.64 -8.41 7.86
N GLU A 104 -1.86 -7.93 6.88
CA GLU A 104 -1.87 -6.54 6.42
C GLU A 104 -3.27 -6.13 5.94
N ASN A 105 -3.89 -6.98 5.10
CA ASN A 105 -5.23 -6.73 4.57
C ASN A 105 -6.31 -6.78 5.66
N LEU A 106 -6.18 -7.70 6.63
CA LEU A 106 -7.13 -7.79 7.75
C LEU A 106 -6.99 -6.59 8.70
N ARG A 107 -5.78 -6.08 8.94
CA ARG A 107 -5.56 -4.84 9.70
C ARG A 107 -6.19 -3.63 9.00
N LEU A 108 -5.99 -3.50 7.68
CA LEU A 108 -6.61 -2.45 6.87
C LEU A 108 -8.13 -2.43 7.03
N ILE A 109 -8.78 -3.60 6.93
CA ILE A 109 -10.24 -3.72 7.07
C ILE A 109 -10.68 -3.28 8.47
N ARG A 110 -10.04 -3.81 9.52
CA ARG A 110 -10.37 -3.45 10.92
C ARG A 110 -10.25 -1.95 11.17
N ASP A 111 -9.14 -1.34 10.77
CA ASP A 111 -8.85 0.06 11.06
C ASP A 111 -9.78 0.99 10.28
N SER A 112 -10.13 0.61 9.04
CA SER A 112 -11.13 1.32 8.24
C SER A 112 -12.51 1.27 8.88
N LEU A 113 -12.96 0.09 9.34
CA LEU A 113 -14.25 -0.05 10.03
C LEU A 113 -14.31 0.75 11.33
N LEU A 114 -13.24 0.74 12.13
CA LEU A 114 -13.15 1.58 13.33
C LEU A 114 -13.27 3.07 13.03
N LYS A 115 -12.66 3.54 11.93
CA LYS A 115 -12.79 4.92 11.50
C LYS A 115 -14.21 5.24 11.00
N MET A 116 -14.82 4.32 10.27
CA MET A 116 -16.18 4.46 9.76
C MET A 116 -17.20 4.53 10.91
N GLU A 117 -17.11 3.63 11.89
CA GLU A 117 -18.00 3.62 13.06
C GLU A 117 -17.95 4.94 13.87
N LYS A 118 -16.77 5.55 14.03
CA LYS A 118 -16.63 6.86 14.69
C LYS A 118 -17.36 7.99 13.96
N ASN A 119 -17.57 7.85 12.65
CA ASN A 119 -18.17 8.86 11.80
C ASN A 119 -19.65 8.60 11.51
N VAL A 120 -20.26 7.59 12.13
CA VAL A 120 -21.69 7.23 11.93
C VAL A 120 -22.63 8.39 12.27
N ASN A 121 -22.28 9.20 13.27
CA ASN A 121 -23.10 10.35 13.67
C ASN A 121 -23.06 11.50 12.63
N VAL A 122 -22.09 11.48 11.72
CA VAL A 122 -21.91 12.48 10.67
C VAL A 122 -22.63 12.05 9.38
N ASP A 123 -22.60 10.75 9.06
CA ASP A 123 -23.21 10.18 7.85
C ASP A 123 -24.38 9.25 8.19
N LYS A 124 -25.61 9.73 7.94
CA LYS A 124 -26.83 8.95 8.18
C LYS A 124 -26.91 7.68 7.33
N VAL A 125 -26.28 7.64 6.15
CA VAL A 125 -26.22 6.42 5.33
C VAL A 125 -25.32 5.40 5.99
N LEU A 126 -24.25 5.83 6.65
CA LEU A 126 -23.36 4.93 7.36
C LEU A 126 -24.03 4.31 8.60
N ALA A 127 -24.95 5.05 9.23
CA ALA A 127 -25.75 4.56 10.35
C ALA A 127 -26.60 3.33 10.01
N SER A 128 -27.11 3.20 8.77
CA SER A 128 -27.87 2.01 8.37
C SER A 128 -27.03 0.74 8.28
N TYR A 129 -25.70 0.86 8.21
CA TYR A 129 -24.78 -0.28 8.12
C TYR A 129 -24.03 -0.56 9.44
N LEU A 130 -24.43 0.05 10.55
CA LEU A 130 -23.71 -0.07 11.83
C LEU A 130 -23.53 -1.52 12.29
N ASP A 131 -24.59 -2.32 12.18
CA ASP A 131 -24.57 -3.73 12.57
C ASP A 131 -23.65 -4.54 11.67
N GLU A 132 -23.71 -4.31 10.35
CA GLU A 132 -22.84 -4.99 9.37
C GLU A 132 -21.37 -4.65 9.59
N MET A 133 -21.04 -3.39 9.86
CA MET A 133 -19.68 -2.95 10.20
C MET A 133 -19.18 -3.63 11.48
N THR A 134 -20.02 -3.67 12.51
CA THR A 134 -19.69 -4.27 13.80
C THR A 134 -19.40 -5.77 13.65
N GLU A 135 -20.25 -6.50 12.92
CA GLU A 135 -20.06 -7.93 12.67
C GLU A 135 -18.82 -8.20 11.81
N LEU A 136 -18.60 -7.42 10.75
CA LEU A 136 -17.42 -7.55 9.90
C LEU A 136 -16.13 -7.29 10.67
N ARG A 137 -16.12 -6.28 11.56
CA ARG A 137 -15.00 -5.99 12.44
C ARG A 137 -14.72 -7.17 13.39
N ARG A 138 -15.77 -7.73 14.00
CA ARG A 138 -15.65 -8.88 14.91
C ARG A 138 -15.10 -10.12 14.19
N LEU A 139 -15.57 -10.38 12.97
CA LEU A 139 -15.05 -11.45 12.11
C LEU A 139 -13.56 -11.23 11.80
N THR A 140 -13.21 -10.02 11.38
CA THR A 140 -11.84 -9.65 11.03
C THR A 140 -10.90 -9.79 12.23
N GLN A 141 -11.31 -9.33 13.41
CA GLN A 141 -10.53 -9.47 14.64
C GLN A 141 -10.34 -10.94 15.03
N ARG A 142 -11.36 -11.78 14.88
CA ARG A 142 -11.25 -13.23 15.13
C ARG A 142 -10.22 -13.87 14.20
N LYS A 143 -10.21 -13.49 12.92
CA LYS A 143 -9.22 -13.98 11.94
C LYS A 143 -7.80 -13.50 12.27
N LEU A 144 -7.63 -12.23 12.62
CA LEU A 144 -6.33 -11.69 13.10
C LEU A 144 -5.82 -12.47 14.32
N ASN A 145 -6.67 -12.70 15.32
CA ASN A 145 -6.30 -13.47 16.51
C ASN A 145 -5.93 -14.92 16.19
N SER A 146 -6.51 -15.50 15.14
CA SER A 146 -6.18 -16.87 14.70
C SER A 146 -4.82 -16.93 14.01
N ILE A 147 -4.37 -15.84 13.40
CA ILE A 147 -3.04 -15.72 12.78
C ILE A 147 -1.98 -15.41 13.85
N ALA A 148 -2.31 -14.54 14.81
CA ALA A 148 -1.39 -14.12 15.86
C ALA A 148 -1.07 -15.22 16.89
N LYS A 149 -1.96 -16.21 17.06
CA LYS A 149 -1.66 -17.38 17.86
C LYS A 149 -0.77 -18.32 17.03
N PRO A 150 0.52 -18.50 17.37
CA PRO A 150 1.31 -19.55 16.73
C PRO A 150 0.58 -20.86 16.96
N LYS A 151 0.44 -21.65 15.89
CA LYS A 151 -0.17 -22.97 15.94
C LYS A 151 0.76 -23.83 16.79
N THR A 152 0.47 -23.96 18.08
CA THR A 152 1.12 -24.92 18.97
C THR A 152 0.61 -26.31 18.58
N LEU A 153 1.25 -26.90 17.57
CA LEU A 153 1.15 -28.31 17.20
C LEU A 153 2.50 -28.76 16.64
#